data_AF-A0A218MAS2-F1
#
_entry.id   AF-A0A218MAS2-F1
#
_cell.length_a   1.000
_cell.length_b   1.000
_cell.length_c   1.000
_cell.angle_alpha   90.00
_cell.angle_beta   90.00
_cell.angle_gamma   90.00
#
_symmetry.space_group_name_H-M   'P 1'
#
loop_
_entity.id
_entity.type
_entity.pdbx_description
1 polymer ?
#
loop_
_entity_poly.entity_id
_entity_poly.type
_entity_poly.pdbx_seq_one_letter_code
_entity_poly.pdbx_strand_id
1 'polypeptide(L)'
;MRNQQRSYAGCPILSSQDQIDHYLELGAVPGDVEYLAVPPGKVVRRRGFWLKPGYRAHRTAVLFLVSTDVYAMNTDDFAELRDQIYCYRSPKTNTVYLGRVESGAERRLFTPLLEDKSFDIEATGLIYVGRVISAF
;
A
#
# COMPACT_ATOMS: atom_id res chain seq x y z
N MET A 1 24.91 -9.27 -5.05
CA MET A 1 24.70 -7.95 -5.67
C MET A 1 23.29 -7.47 -5.33
N ARG A 2 23.16 -6.36 -4.59
CA ARG A 2 21.87 -5.80 -4.13
C ARG A 2 21.20 -5.04 -5.27
N ASN A 3 20.04 -5.50 -5.74
CA ASN A 3 19.21 -4.87 -6.76
C ASN A 3 18.77 -3.45 -6.32
N GLN A 4 19.52 -2.41 -6.70
CA GLN A 4 19.18 -1.01 -6.35
C GLN A 4 18.52 -0.22 -7.49
N GLN A 5 18.31 -0.78 -8.69
CA GLN A 5 17.85 0.00 -9.87
C GLN A 5 16.88 -0.69 -10.85
N ARG A 6 16.20 -1.79 -10.50
CA ARG A 6 15.22 -2.43 -11.42
C ARG A 6 13.78 -2.03 -11.07
N SER A 7 13.09 -1.44 -12.05
CA SER A 7 11.63 -1.34 -12.03
C SER A 7 11.04 -2.74 -12.23
N TYR A 8 10.00 -3.11 -11.48
CA TYR A 8 9.35 -4.41 -11.64
C TYR A 8 8.34 -4.40 -12.79
N ALA A 9 8.40 -5.44 -13.63
CA ALA A 9 7.35 -5.72 -14.62
C ALA A 9 6.11 -6.37 -13.99
N GLY A 10 6.27 -6.99 -12.82
CA GLY A 10 5.18 -7.59 -12.02
C GLY A 10 5.53 -7.62 -10.54
N CYS A 11 4.52 -7.53 -9.70
CA CYS A 11 4.63 -7.50 -8.25
C CYS A 11 3.90 -8.70 -7.63
N PRO A 12 4.39 -9.22 -6.49
CA PRO A 12 3.72 -10.32 -5.79
C PRO A 12 2.36 -9.87 -5.27
N ILE A 13 1.40 -10.78 -5.26
CA ILE A 13 0.09 -10.60 -4.61
C ILE A 13 0.21 -11.10 -3.18
N LEU A 14 0.14 -10.18 -2.21
CA LEU A 14 0.14 -10.50 -0.79
C LEU A 14 -1.29 -10.40 -0.27
N SER A 15 -1.75 -11.49 0.35
CA SER A 15 -3.15 -11.65 0.79
C SER A 15 -3.29 -11.84 2.30
N SER A 16 -2.19 -12.18 2.99
CA SER A 16 -2.17 -12.33 4.44
C SER A 16 -1.21 -11.35 5.09
N GLN A 17 -1.48 -11.07 6.37
CA GLN A 17 -0.67 -10.17 7.16
C GLN A 17 0.77 -10.66 7.34
N ASP A 18 0.94 -11.97 7.55
CA ASP A 18 2.27 -12.57 7.71
C ASP A 18 3.12 -12.39 6.45
N GLN A 19 2.53 -12.50 5.26
CA GLN A 19 3.22 -12.26 4.00
C GLN A 19 3.65 -10.78 3.86
N ILE A 20 2.79 -9.85 4.28
CA ILE A 20 3.08 -8.42 4.25
C ILE A 20 4.21 -8.10 5.24
N ASP A 21 4.12 -8.58 6.48
CA ASP A 21 5.14 -8.33 7.50
C ASP A 21 6.49 -8.91 7.09
N HIS A 22 6.51 -10.17 6.63
CA HIS A 22 7.73 -10.80 6.13
C HIS A 22 8.35 -10.04 4.94
N TYR A 23 7.50 -9.56 4.03
CA TYR A 23 7.94 -8.75 2.89
C TYR A 23 8.52 -7.39 3.32
N LEU A 24 7.89 -6.73 4.28
CA LEU A 24 8.36 -5.44 4.79
C LEU A 24 9.66 -5.58 5.57
N GLU A 25 9.76 -6.56 6.46
CA GLU A 25 10.93 -6.80 7.32
C GLU A 25 12.12 -7.30 6.51
N LEU A 26 11.96 -8.39 5.74
CA LEU A 26 13.07 -9.06 5.09
C LEU A 26 13.28 -8.64 3.64
N GLY A 27 12.28 -8.00 3.02
CA GLY A 27 12.29 -7.74 1.58
C GLY A 27 12.16 -9.01 0.74
N ALA A 28 11.84 -10.13 1.39
CA ALA A 28 11.68 -11.42 0.76
C ALA A 28 10.20 -11.70 0.55
N VAL A 29 9.89 -12.24 -0.60
CA VAL A 29 8.54 -12.73 -0.89
C VAL A 29 8.48 -14.18 -0.41
N PRO A 30 7.48 -14.58 0.38
CA PRO A 30 7.31 -15.98 0.75
C PRO A 30 7.12 -16.87 -0.49
N GLY A 31 7.46 -18.16 -0.38
CA GLY A 31 7.23 -19.13 -1.45
C GLY A 31 5.74 -19.25 -1.80
N ASP A 32 5.46 -19.60 -3.06
CA ASP A 32 4.09 -19.84 -3.59
C ASP A 32 3.15 -18.63 -3.62
N VAL A 33 3.65 -17.44 -4.00
CA VAL A 33 2.78 -16.30 -4.29
C VAL A 33 2.60 -16.06 -5.79
N GLU A 34 1.39 -15.64 -6.15
CA GLU A 34 1.10 -15.16 -7.50
C GLU A 34 1.75 -13.81 -7.77
N TYR A 35 2.07 -13.54 -9.04
CA TYR A 35 2.56 -12.24 -9.48
C TYR A 35 1.59 -11.64 -10.50
N LEU A 36 1.30 -10.36 -10.34
CA LEU A 36 0.48 -9.60 -11.28
C LEU A 36 1.30 -8.46 -11.89
N ALA A 37 1.13 -8.26 -13.19
CA ALA A 37 1.84 -7.24 -13.96
C ALA A 37 1.62 -5.84 -13.37
N VAL A 38 2.66 -5.00 -13.38
CA VAL A 38 2.52 -3.58 -13.05
C VAL A 38 1.78 -2.90 -14.21
N PRO A 39 0.73 -2.09 -13.94
CA PRO A 39 -0.05 -1.47 -15.01
C PRO A 39 0.81 -0.52 -15.86
N PRO A 40 0.52 -0.39 -17.16
CA PRO A 40 1.22 0.56 -18.02
C PRO A 40 1.25 1.97 -17.43
N GLY A 41 2.41 2.63 -17.52
CA GLY A 41 2.62 3.97 -16.96
C GLY A 41 2.93 4.00 -15.45
N LYS A 42 2.88 2.87 -14.74
CA LYS A 42 3.30 2.79 -13.34
C LYS A 42 4.73 2.24 -13.21
N VAL A 43 5.48 2.83 -12.28
CA VAL A 43 6.87 2.47 -12.01
C VAL A 43 7.00 2.08 -10.55
N VAL A 44 7.28 0.81 -10.29
CA VAL A 44 7.58 0.29 -8.95
C VAL A 44 9.08 0.04 -8.87
N ARG A 45 9.79 0.82 -8.06
CA ARG A 45 11.23 0.63 -7.80
C ARG A 45 11.42 -0.06 -6.45
N ARG A 46 12.39 -0.98 -6.37
CA ARG A 46 12.85 -1.69 -5.16
C ARG A 46 11.83 -2.61 -4.48
N ARG A 47 10.68 -2.10 -4.03
CA ARG A 47 9.67 -2.89 -3.31
C ARG A 47 8.25 -2.38 -3.57
N GLY A 48 7.38 -3.30 -3.95
CA GLY A 48 5.96 -3.08 -4.12
C GLY A 48 5.25 -4.40 -4.33
N PHE A 49 3.97 -4.42 -3.99
CA PHE A 49 3.14 -5.62 -3.96
C PHE A 49 1.69 -5.27 -4.26
N TRP A 50 0.95 -6.22 -4.79
CA TRP A 50 -0.50 -6.14 -4.89
C TRP A 50 -1.11 -6.61 -3.58
N LEU A 51 -1.99 -5.80 -3.01
CA LEU A 51 -2.72 -6.08 -1.79
C LEU A 51 -4.16 -6.47 -2.15
N LYS A 52 -4.61 -7.61 -1.64
CA LYS A 52 -6.03 -7.96 -1.56
C LYS A 52 -6.51 -7.67 -0.13
N PRO A 53 -7.26 -6.57 0.12
CA PRO A 53 -7.69 -6.24 1.47
C PRO A 53 -8.64 -7.31 2.01
N GLY A 54 -8.53 -7.63 3.30
CA GLY A 54 -9.43 -8.57 3.98
C GLY A 54 -10.86 -8.02 4.22
N TYR A 55 -11.13 -6.78 3.83
CA TYR A 55 -12.42 -6.09 3.95
C TYR A 55 -12.74 -5.34 2.65
N ARG A 56 -14.00 -4.96 2.49
CA ARG A 56 -14.44 -4.17 1.33
C ARG A 56 -13.99 -2.72 1.48
N ALA A 57 -12.86 -2.40 0.84
CA ALA A 57 -12.23 -1.09 0.93
C ALA A 57 -12.75 -0.10 -0.12
N HIS A 58 -13.15 -0.59 -1.29
CA HIS A 58 -13.61 0.22 -2.41
C HIS A 58 -14.78 -0.46 -3.10
N ARG A 59 -15.72 0.35 -3.59
CA ARG A 59 -16.97 -0.15 -4.21
C ARG A 59 -16.74 -1.10 -5.39
N THR A 60 -15.69 -0.86 -6.17
CA THR A 60 -15.40 -1.59 -7.41
C THR A 60 -14.04 -2.29 -7.41
N ALA A 61 -13.08 -1.82 -6.63
CA ALA A 61 -11.71 -2.32 -6.69
C ALA A 61 -11.46 -3.30 -5.55
N VAL A 62 -10.88 -4.44 -5.87
CA VAL A 62 -10.61 -5.55 -4.94
C VAL A 62 -9.11 -5.81 -4.79
N LEU A 63 -8.28 -5.19 -5.63
CA LEU A 63 -6.84 -5.35 -5.62
C LEU A 63 -6.12 -4.00 -5.77
N PHE A 64 -5.09 -3.77 -4.96
CA PHE A 64 -4.40 -2.47 -4.90
C PHE A 64 -2.91 -2.64 -5.03
N LEU A 65 -2.28 -1.94 -5.98
CA LEU A 65 -0.83 -1.93 -6.12
C LEU A 65 -0.25 -0.94 -5.12
N VAL A 66 0.49 -1.45 -4.14
CA VAL A 66 1.16 -0.68 -3.09
C VAL A 66 2.66 -0.60 -3.39
N SER A 67 3.18 0.62 -3.45
CA SER A 67 4.63 0.88 -3.44
C SER A 67 5.08 1.19 -2.02
N THR A 68 6.17 0.57 -1.58
CA THR A 68 6.75 0.85 -0.25
C THR A 68 7.85 1.91 -0.29
N ASP A 69 8.29 2.33 -1.48
CA ASP A 69 9.26 3.41 -1.68
C ASP A 69 8.53 4.62 -2.28
N VAL A 70 8.38 5.69 -1.51
CA VAL A 70 7.62 6.89 -1.89
C VAL A 70 8.46 7.85 -2.73
N TYR A 71 9.78 7.85 -2.55
CA TYR A 71 10.70 8.83 -3.15
C TYR A 71 11.29 8.35 -4.48
N ALA A 72 11.24 7.04 -4.75
CA ALA A 72 11.73 6.46 -6.00
C ALA A 72 10.63 6.19 -7.05
N MET A 73 9.38 6.56 -6.76
CA MET A 73 8.31 6.52 -7.77
C MET A 73 8.56 7.66 -8.75
N ASN A 74 8.48 7.43 -10.06
CA ASN A 74 8.25 8.56 -10.95
C ASN A 74 6.99 9.25 -10.42
N THR A 75 7.14 10.50 -10.00
CA THR A 75 6.03 11.44 -9.87
C THR A 75 5.28 11.34 -11.18
N ASP A 76 4.17 10.61 -11.17
CA ASP A 76 3.10 10.78 -12.14
C ASP A 76 2.88 12.30 -12.17
N ASP A 77 2.93 12.95 -13.34
CA ASP A 77 2.90 14.42 -13.46
C ASP A 77 1.62 15.05 -12.83
N PHE A 78 0.72 14.20 -12.35
CA PHE A 78 -0.54 14.49 -11.70
C PHE A 78 -0.58 14.07 -10.22
N ALA A 79 0.57 13.93 -9.55
CA ALA A 79 0.64 13.52 -8.14
C ALA A 79 -0.11 14.48 -7.19
N GLU A 80 -0.23 15.76 -7.56
CA GLU A 80 -0.99 16.78 -6.85
C GLU A 80 -2.52 16.68 -7.07
N LEU A 81 -2.94 16.05 -8.17
CA LEU A 81 -4.36 15.93 -8.57
C LEU A 81 -5.01 14.63 -8.11
N ARG A 82 -4.22 13.66 -7.61
CA ARG A 82 -4.76 12.38 -7.12
C ARG A 82 -4.91 12.42 -5.60
N ASP A 83 -6.09 12.05 -5.13
CA ASP A 83 -6.30 11.67 -3.73
C ASP A 83 -5.32 10.54 -3.37
N GLN A 84 -4.36 10.86 -2.50
CA GLN A 84 -3.34 9.90 -2.11
C GLN A 84 -3.93 8.91 -1.12
N ILE A 85 -3.99 7.65 -1.55
CA ILE A 85 -4.41 6.53 -0.71
C ILE A 85 -3.16 5.89 -0.12
N TYR A 86 -3.13 5.82 1.20
CA TYR A 86 -2.04 5.25 1.97
C TYR A 86 -2.43 3.88 2.50
N CYS A 87 -1.42 3.03 2.63
CA CYS A 87 -1.50 1.73 3.28
C CYS A 87 -0.81 1.83 4.63
N TYR A 88 -1.54 1.54 5.70
CA TYR A 88 -1.06 1.54 7.08
C TYR A 88 -1.41 0.22 7.75
N ARG A 89 -0.63 -0.19 8.75
CA ARG A 89 -0.92 -1.34 9.60
C ARG A 89 -1.17 -0.88 11.03
N SER A 90 -2.24 -1.38 11.63
CA SER A 90 -2.49 -1.23 13.06
C SER A 90 -1.74 -2.33 13.82
N PRO A 91 -0.75 -2.01 14.67
CA PRO A 91 -0.08 -3.01 15.50
C PRO A 91 -1.01 -3.59 16.57
N LYS A 92 -2.07 -2.88 16.96
CA LYS A 92 -3.03 -3.33 17.98
C LYS A 92 -3.94 -4.45 17.48
N THR A 93 -4.40 -4.34 16.23
CA THR A 93 -5.38 -5.28 15.63
C THR A 93 -4.77 -6.17 14.55
N ASN A 94 -3.48 -5.97 14.26
CA ASN A 94 -2.76 -6.61 13.16
C ASN A 94 -3.49 -6.49 11.81
N THR A 95 -4.15 -5.35 11.58
CA THR A 95 -4.97 -5.11 10.38
C THR A 95 -4.30 -4.09 9.48
N VAL A 96 -4.22 -4.38 8.18
CA VAL A 96 -3.82 -3.40 7.17
C VAL A 96 -5.01 -2.55 6.74
N TYR A 97 -4.93 -1.25 6.95
CA TYR A 97 -5.89 -0.28 6.46
C TYR A 97 -5.40 0.44 5.19
N LEU A 98 -6.29 0.56 4.20
CA LEU A 98 -6.18 1.52 3.11
C LEU A 98 -6.97 2.76 3.49
N GLY A 99 -6.47 3.96 3.22
CA GLY A 99 -7.17 5.16 3.66
C GLY A 99 -6.46 6.44 3.32
N ARG A 100 -7.08 7.54 3.73
CA ARG A 100 -6.54 8.90 3.57
C ARG A 100 -5.89 9.36 4.87
N VAL A 101 -4.92 10.24 4.74
CA VAL A 101 -4.29 10.90 5.88
C VAL A 101 -4.64 12.37 5.81
N GLU A 102 -5.18 12.90 6.90
CA GLU A 102 -5.36 14.32 7.11
C GLU A 102 -4.38 14.79 8.19
N SER A 103 -3.53 15.75 7.83
CA SER A 103 -2.57 16.37 8.76
C SER A 103 -3.16 17.68 9.28
N GLY A 104 -3.66 17.66 10.51
CA GLY A 104 -4.04 18.87 11.25
C GLY A 104 -2.87 19.39 12.10
N ALA A 105 -3.04 20.59 12.68
CA ALA A 105 -2.00 21.25 13.49
C ALA A 105 -1.55 20.43 14.71
N GLU A 106 -2.43 19.61 15.28
CA GLU A 106 -2.16 18.85 16.51
C GLU A 106 -2.27 17.33 16.33
N ARG A 107 -2.91 16.86 15.26
CA ARG A 107 -3.21 15.44 15.06
C ARG A 107 -3.12 15.06 13.59
N ARG A 108 -2.61 13.86 13.38
CA ARG A 108 -2.63 13.18 12.08
C ARG A 108 -3.73 12.12 12.15
N LEU A 109 -4.82 12.34 11.44
CA LEU A 109 -5.93 11.39 11.38
C LEU A 109 -5.80 10.55 10.13
N PHE A 110 -6.04 9.26 10.29
CA PHE A 110 -6.14 8.32 9.20
C PHE A 110 -7.59 7.87 9.08
N THR A 111 -8.20 8.16 7.93
CA THR A 111 -9.58 7.77 7.62
C THR A 111 -9.53 6.54 6.71
N PRO A 112 -9.85 5.34 7.23
CA PRO A 112 -9.89 4.12 6.43
C PRO A 112 -10.92 4.25 5.30
N LEU A 113 -10.53 3.78 4.11
CA LEU A 113 -11.44 3.48 3.02
C LEU A 113 -12.13 2.16 3.35
N LEU A 114 -13.30 2.27 3.96
CA LEU A 114 -14.20 1.17 4.27
C LEU A 114 -15.58 1.55 3.73
N GLU A 115 -16.21 0.65 2.98
CA GLU A 115 -17.52 0.94 2.38
C GLU A 115 -18.62 1.12 3.44
N ASP A 116 -18.53 0.39 4.56
CA ASP A 116 -19.63 0.27 5.51
C ASP A 116 -19.43 1.02 6.83
N LYS A 117 -18.23 1.56 7.12
CA LYS A 117 -17.92 2.25 8.39
C LYS A 117 -16.76 3.24 8.23
N SER A 118 -17.02 4.54 8.40
CA SER A 118 -15.96 5.53 8.58
C SER A 118 -15.68 5.71 10.06
N PHE A 119 -14.48 5.39 10.50
CA PHE A 119 -13.97 5.79 11.82
C PHE A 119 -12.54 6.27 11.66
N ASP A 120 -12.23 7.43 12.24
CA ASP A 120 -10.87 7.95 12.16
C ASP A 120 -9.99 7.22 13.17
N ILE A 121 -8.79 6.86 12.72
CA ILE A 121 -7.75 6.26 13.52
C ILE A 121 -6.65 7.30 13.71
N GLU A 122 -6.14 7.45 14.92
CA GLU A 122 -4.96 8.28 15.14
C GLU A 122 -3.76 7.66 14.42
N ALA A 123 -3.24 8.36 13.40
CA ALA A 123 -2.22 7.83 12.51
C ALA A 123 -0.85 7.65 13.21
N THR A 124 -0.64 8.32 14.35
CA THR A 124 0.57 8.22 15.18
C THR A 124 0.82 6.80 15.69
N GLY A 125 -0.24 6.02 15.91
CA GLY A 125 -0.17 4.63 16.34
C GLY A 125 -0.09 3.61 15.21
N LEU A 126 -0.08 4.04 13.95
CA LEU A 126 -0.09 3.17 12.78
C LEU A 126 1.30 3.07 12.13
N ILE A 127 1.64 1.88 11.67
CA ILE A 127 2.88 1.62 10.93
C ILE A 127 2.62 1.91 9.46
N TYR A 128 3.40 2.81 8.87
CA TYR A 128 3.32 3.09 7.44
C TYR A 128 3.82 1.90 6.62
N VAL A 129 3.00 1.41 5.70
CA VAL A 129 3.33 0.27 4.82
C VAL A 129 3.72 0.75 3.43
N GLY A 130 2.98 1.71 2.88
CA GLY A 130 3.24 2.19 1.53
C GLY A 130 2.13 3.07 0.97
N ARG A 131 2.23 3.39 -0.32
CA ARG A 131 1.25 4.19 -1.06
C ARG A 131 0.60 3.36 -2.14
N VAL A 132 -0.73 3.47 -2.26
CA VAL A 132 -1.45 2.89 -3.39
C VAL A 132 -1.14 3.72 -4.63
N ILE A 133 -0.71 3.06 -5.70
CA ILE A 133 -0.39 3.68 -6.99
C ILE A 133 -1.29 3.20 -8.13
N SER A 134 -2.03 2.11 -7.92
CA SER A 134 -3.07 1.61 -8.82
C SER A 134 -4.10 0.79 -8.06
N ALA A 135 -5.32 0.70 -8.59
CA ALA A 135 -6.41 -0.10 -8.05
C ALA A 135 -7.15 -0.81 -9.19
N PHE A 136 -7.52 -2.07 -8.98
CA PHE A 136 -8.23 -2.93 -9.94
C PHE A 136 -9.46 -3.54 -9.27
#